data_AF-A0A2E5ZUK8-F1
#
_entry.id   AF-A0A2E5ZUK8-F1
#
_cell.length_a   1.000
_cell.length_b   1.000
_cell.length_c   1.000
_cell.angle_alpha   90.00
_cell.angle_beta   90.00
_cell.angle_gamma   90.00
#
_symmetry.space_group_name_H-M   'P 1'
#
loop_
_entity.id
_entity.type
_entity.pdbx_description
1 polymer ?
#
loop_
_entity_poly.entity_id
_entity_poly.type
_entity_poly.pdbx_seq_one_letter_code
_entity_poly.pdbx_strand_id
1 'polypeptide(L)' 'RKEDIGSLFTGEPREGGIPIPKILNVSITKYDTDSKIEISSFHKMYEVYTLVCNLNSKDTDSLVKELTNSDVRINFS' A
#
# COMPACT_ATOMS: atom_id res chain seq x y z
N ARG A 1 -5.03 41.29 -2.62
CA ARG A 1 -5.15 40.41 -3.80
C ARG A 1 -4.12 39.30 -3.63
N LYS A 2 -4.53 38.13 -3.13
CA LYS A 2 -3.66 36.94 -3.06
C LYS A 2 -3.68 36.33 -4.45
N GLU A 3 -2.56 36.36 -5.15
CA GLU A 3 -2.44 35.70 -6.44
C GLU A 3 -2.41 34.19 -6.20
N ASP A 4 -3.41 33.52 -6.78
CA ASP A 4 -3.57 32.06 -6.73
C ASP A 4 -2.36 31.39 -7.36
N ILE A 5 -1.60 30.67 -6.55
CA ILE A 5 -0.49 29.76 -6.94
C ILE A 5 -0.98 28.64 -7.89
N GLY A 6 -2.30 28.53 -8.12
CA GLY A 6 -2.92 27.54 -9.00
C GLY A 6 -2.63 27.69 -10.50
N SER A 7 -1.93 28.75 -10.92
CA SER A 7 -1.53 28.95 -12.33
C SER A 7 -0.25 28.21 -12.73
N LEU A 8 0.52 27.68 -11.77
CA LEU A 8 1.76 26.92 -12.03
C LEU A 8 1.53 25.47 -12.48
N PHE A 9 0.30 24.95 -12.35
CA PHE A 9 -0.06 23.57 -12.69
C PHE A 9 -1.12 23.51 -13.80
N THR A 10 -0.94 24.31 -14.86
CA THR A 10 -1.77 24.27 -16.06
C THR A 10 -1.35 23.10 -16.95
N GLY A 11 -1.78 21.88 -16.60
CA GLY A 11 -1.52 20.70 -17.44
C GLY A 11 -1.90 19.36 -16.82
N GLU A 12 -2.02 19.28 -15.49
CA GLU A 12 -2.42 18.04 -14.83
C GLU A 12 -3.96 17.89 -14.81
N PRO A 13 -4.50 16.71 -15.17
CA PRO A 13 -5.93 16.43 -15.04
C PRO A 13 -6.36 16.61 -13.59
N ARG A 14 -7.18 17.61 -13.31
CA ARG A 14 -7.68 17.89 -11.95
C ARG A 14 -8.69 16.83 -11.48
N GLU A 15 -9.34 16.18 -12.44
CA GLU A 15 -10.26 15.05 -12.25
C GLU A 15 -10.17 14.14 -13.48
N GLY A 16 -10.50 12.85 -13.33
CA GLY A 16 -10.41 11.85 -14.41
C GLY A 16 -9.23 10.88 -14.30
N GLY A 17 -8.72 10.64 -13.09
CA GLY A 17 -7.78 9.54 -12.86
C GLY A 17 -8.43 8.21 -13.24
N ILE A 18 -7.78 7.42 -14.09
CA ILE A 18 -8.16 6.02 -14.30
C ILE A 18 -8.20 5.38 -12.91
N PRO A 19 -9.31 4.77 -12.47
CA PRO A 19 -9.36 4.08 -11.20
C PRO A 19 -8.30 2.98 -11.24
N ILE A 20 -7.18 3.22 -10.57
CA ILE A 20 -6.16 2.18 -10.39
C ILE A 20 -6.81 1.18 -9.45
N PRO A 21 -6.97 -0.10 -9.83
CA PRO A 21 -7.39 -1.14 -8.90
C PRO A 21 -6.51 -1.00 -7.65
N LYS A 22 -7.08 -0.99 -6.44
CA LYS A 22 -6.28 -0.80 -5.21
C LYS A 22 -5.12 -1.80 -5.23
N ILE A 23 -3.93 -1.33 -5.58
CA ILE A 23 -2.73 -2.17 -5.63
C ILE A 23 -2.33 -2.34 -4.17
N LEU A 24 -2.69 -3.48 -3.62
CA LEU A 24 -2.26 -3.90 -2.30
C LEU A 24 -0.97 -4.71 -2.48
N ASN A 25 0.13 -4.18 -1.96
CA ASN A 25 1.38 -4.91 -1.89
C ASN A 25 1.68 -5.24 -0.44
N VAL A 26 1.88 -6.52 -0.16
CA VAL A 26 2.24 -7.00 1.19
C VAL A 26 3.67 -7.53 1.13
N SER A 27 4.56 -6.92 1.91
CA SER A 27 5.91 -7.44 2.13
C SER A 27 5.98 -8.08 3.51
N ILE A 28 6.57 -9.26 3.59
CA ILE A 28 6.75 -10.01 4.83
C ILE A 28 8.24 -10.33 4.99
N THR A 29 8.86 -9.76 6.02
CA THR A 29 10.22 -10.08 6.44
C THR A 29 10.15 -10.99 7.67
N LYS A 30 10.71 -12.19 7.56
CA LYS A 30 10.76 -13.15 8.68
C LYS A 30 11.96 -12.87 9.58
N TYR A 31 11.73 -12.93 10.88
CA TYR A 31 12.75 -12.97 11.92
C TYR A 31 12.62 -14.27 12.74
N ASP A 32 13.48 -14.45 13.75
CA ASP A 32 13.50 -15.66 14.56
C ASP A 32 12.21 -15.89 15.37
N THR A 33 11.59 -14.81 15.86
CA THR A 33 10.43 -14.89 16.77
C THR A 33 9.15 -14.26 16.23
N ASP A 34 9.27 -13.36 15.27
CA ASP A 34 8.18 -12.61 14.68
C ASP A 34 8.43 -12.35 13.19
N SER A 35 7.51 -11.66 12.54
CA SER A 35 7.66 -11.20 11.16
C SER A 35 7.20 -9.76 11.08
N LYS A 36 7.97 -8.93 10.39
CA LYS A 36 7.56 -7.58 10.02
C LYS A 36 6.71 -7.67 8.76
N ILE A 37 5.53 -7.06 8.83
CA ILE A 37 4.56 -6.97 7.76
C ILE A 37 4.48 -5.51 7.32
N GLU A 38 4.67 -5.26 6.04
CA GLU A 38 4.53 -3.96 5.41
C GLU A 38 3.46 -4.03 4.35
N ILE A 39 2.33 -3.36 4.58
CA ILE A 39 1.19 -3.34 3.68
C ILE A 39 1.09 -1.95 3.09
N SER A 40 1.26 -1.83 1.77
CA SER A 40 1.13 -0.58 1.04
C SER A 40 -0.07 -0.61 0.09
N SER A 41 -0.87 0.45 0.12
CA SER A 41 -1.97 0.67 -0.82
C SER A 41 -1.82 2.02 -1.51
N PHE A 42 -1.99 2.04 -2.83
CA PHE A 42 -2.12 3.27 -3.60
C PHE A 42 -3.54 3.82 -3.45
N HIS A 43 -3.66 5.06 -2.97
CA HIS A 43 -4.93 5.78 -2.83
C HIS A 43 -5.14 6.76 -3.98
N LYS A 44 -4.08 7.48 -4.38
CA LYS A 44 -4.00 8.36 -5.57
C LYS A 44 -2.61 8.22 -6.20
N MET A 45 -2.39 8.78 -7.38
CA MET A 45 -1.14 8.67 -8.16
C MET A 45 0.14 8.96 -7.35
N TYR A 46 0.05 9.85 -6.34
CA TYR A 46 1.16 10.24 -5.48
C TYR A 46 0.86 10.02 -3.98
N GLU A 47 -0.17 9.25 -3.66
CA GLU A 47 -0.61 9.01 -2.28
C GLU A 47 -0.60 7.50 -1.99
N VAL A 48 0.39 7.09 -1.21
CA VAL A 48 0.57 5.71 -0.73
C VAL A 48 0.38 5.70 0.77
N TYR A 49 -0.50 4.82 1.26
CA TYR A 49 -0.61 4.54 2.68
C TYR A 49 0.11 3.24 2.97
N THR A 50 0.98 3.27 3.97
CA THR A 50 1.72 2.09 4.44
C THR A 50 1.37 1.82 5.89
N LEU A 51 0.93 0.60 6.16
CA LEU A 51 0.83 0.05 7.51
C LEU A 51 2.04 -0.85 7.74
N VAL A 52 2.73 -0.65 8.86
CA VAL A 52 3.82 -1.51 9.32
C VAL A 52 3.43 -2.11 10.66
N CYS A 53 3.51 -3.42 10.79
CA CYS A 53 3.30 -4.11 12.06
C CYS A 53 4.21 -5.34 12.18
N ASN A 54 4.41 -5.80 13.41
CA ASN A 54 5.04 -7.10 13.66
C ASN A 54 3.99 -8.08 14.16
N LEU A 55 4.03 -9.29 13.63
CA LEU A 55 3.16 -10.39 14.04
C LEU A 55 4.02 -11.59 14.45
N ASN A 56 3.56 -12.34 15.45
CA ASN A 56 4.18 -13.64 15.75
C ASN A 56 3.99 -14.61 14.58
N SER A 57 4.72 -15.73 14.59
CA SER A 57 4.69 -16.70 13.48
C SER A 57 3.29 -17.26 13.19
N LYS A 58 2.49 -17.53 14.24
CA LYS A 58 1.15 -18.12 14.09
C LYS A 58 0.18 -17.15 13.41
N ASP A 59 0.21 -15.88 13.82
CA ASP A 59 -0.64 -14.84 13.25
C ASP A 59 -0.17 -14.48 11.83
N THR A 60 1.13 -14.52 11.58
CA THR A 60 1.71 -14.34 10.24
C THR A 60 1.24 -15.43 9.28
N ASP A 61 1.30 -16.70 9.69
CA ASP A 61 0.85 -17.82 8.85
C ASP A 61 -0.67 -17.74 8.55
N SER A 62 -1.46 -17.30 9.54
CA SER A 62 -2.90 -17.07 9.37
C SER A 62 -3.17 -15.94 8.37
N LEU A 63 -2.44 -14.83 8.49
CA LEU A 63 -2.53 -13.70 7.56
C LEU A 63 -2.15 -14.10 6.13
N VAL A 64 -1.04 -14.83 5.95
CA VAL A 64 -0.59 -15.31 4.62
C VAL A 64 -1.68 -16.15 3.95
N LYS A 65 -2.35 -17.02 4.70
CA LYS A 65 -3.44 -17.84 4.19
C LYS A 65 -4.62 -17.01 3.72
N GLU A 66 -5.05 -16.01 4.50
CA GLU A 66 -6.15 -15.11 4.14
C GLU A 66 -5.82 -14.27 2.90
N LEU A 67 -4.60 -13.72 2.83
CA LEU A 67 -4.12 -12.94 1.69
C LEU A 67 -4.04 -13.78 0.42
N THR A 68 -3.56 -15.02 0.52
CA THR A 68 -3.50 -15.96 -0.61
C THR A 68 -4.90 -16.31 -1.12
N ASN A 69 -5.85 -16.57 -0.22
CA ASN A 69 -7.24 -16.85 -0.58
C ASN A 69 -7.93 -15.65 -1.27
N SER A 70 -7.43 -14.44 -1.02
CA SER A 70 -7.94 -13.19 -1.58
C SER A 70 -7.20 -12.75 -2.85
N ASP A 71 -6.31 -13.61 -3.40
CA ASP A 71 -5.46 -13.33 -4.56
C ASP A 71 -4.62 -12.05 -4.42
N VAL A 72 -4.17 -11.77 -3.19
CA VAL A 72 -3.29 -10.64 -2.89
C VAL A 72 -1.85 -11.01 -3.21
N ARG A 73 -1.12 -10.10 -3.87
CA ARG A 73 0.31 -10.27 -4.11
C ARG A 73 1.10 -10.10 -2.82
N ILE A 74 1.81 -11.15 -2.43
CA ILE A 74 2.70 -11.18 -1.26
C ILE A 74 4.14 -11.29 -1.75
N ASN A 75 5.04 -10.50 -1.18
CA ASN A 75 6.48 -10.58 -1.36
C ASN A 75 7.14 -11.03 -0.05
N PHE A 76 7.97 -12.06 -0.11
CA PHE A 76 8.77 -12.52 1.02
C PHE A 76 10.21 -12.05 0.83
N SER A 77 10.78 -11.42 1.85
CA SER A 77 12.16 -10.89 1.87
C SER A 77 12.99 -11.54 2.97
#